data_AF-A0A7V9UMG8-F1
#
_entry.id   AF-A0A7V9UMG8-F1
#
_cell.length_a   1.000
_cell.length_b   1.000
_cell.length_c   1.000
_cell.angle_alpha   90.00
_cell.angle_beta   90.00
_cell.angle_gamma   90.00
#
_symmetry.space_group_name_H-M   'P 1'
#
loop_
_entity.id
_entity.type
_entity.pdbx_description
1 polymer ?
#
loop_
_entity_poly.entity_id
_entity_poly.type
_entity_poly.pdbx_seq_one_letter_code
_entity_poly.pdbx_strand_id
1 'polypeptide(L)'
;MFSSNNATIQPQQSPCEDRKVEVSIESGDDGEQVVLRYSTWTDGLGWCSQKTIRLDGEQLDDIHRALTVARHRIKRHRAEAGETSEAGKVIQMPTLA
;
A
#
# COMPACT_ATOMS: atom_id res chain seq x y z
N MET A 1 30.96 -5.74 -3.23
CA MET A 1 29.95 -5.19 -4.17
C MET A 1 28.60 -5.57 -3.59
N PHE A 2 27.89 -4.62 -2.96
CA PHE A 2 26.57 -4.87 -2.39
C PHE A 2 25.52 -4.55 -3.47
N SER A 3 24.86 -5.57 -4.00
CA SER A 3 23.67 -5.37 -4.84
C SER A 3 22.53 -4.91 -3.94
N SER A 4 22.17 -3.63 -4.02
CA SER A 4 20.94 -3.13 -3.41
C SER A 4 19.74 -3.67 -4.18
N ASN A 5 19.15 -4.77 -3.71
CA ASN A 5 17.85 -5.24 -4.17
C ASN A 5 16.74 -4.35 -3.60
N ASN A 6 16.66 -3.10 -4.06
CA ASN A 6 15.54 -2.23 -3.74
C ASN A 6 14.30 -2.69 -4.51
N ALA A 7 13.51 -3.57 -3.89
CA ALA A 7 12.14 -3.85 -4.36
C ALA A 7 11.26 -2.64 -4.02
N THR A 8 11.28 -1.61 -4.88
CA THR A 8 10.30 -0.52 -4.79
C THR A 8 9.01 -1.01 -5.43
N ILE A 9 8.09 -1.52 -4.60
CA ILE A 9 6.72 -1.72 -5.07
C ILE A 9 6.08 -0.34 -5.06
N GLN A 10 5.88 0.24 -6.25
CA GLN A 10 4.93 1.32 -6.40
C GLN A 10 3.53 0.69 -6.35
N PRO A 11 2.75 0.84 -5.26
CA PRO A 11 1.35 0.45 -5.30
C PRO A 11 0.69 1.19 -6.47
N GLN A 12 -0.14 0.47 -7.23
CA GLN A 12 -0.88 1.04 -8.36
C GLN A 12 -1.44 2.40 -7.98
N GLN A 13 -1.26 3.37 -8.89
CA GLN A 13 -1.62 4.78 -8.74
C GLN A 13 -2.87 4.92 -7.86
N SER A 14 -2.70 5.62 -6.74
CA SER A 14 -3.82 5.90 -5.85
C SER A 14 -4.88 6.66 -6.66
N PRO A 15 -6.18 6.44 -6.40
CA PRO A 15 -7.27 7.15 -7.12
C PRO A 15 -7.27 8.67 -6.90
N CYS A 16 -6.32 9.19 -6.10
CA CYS A 16 -6.03 10.60 -5.92
C CYS A 16 -4.64 10.84 -6.52
N GLU A 17 -4.60 11.49 -7.69
CA GLU A 17 -3.39 11.68 -8.51
C GLU A 17 -2.25 12.39 -7.75
N ASP A 18 -2.58 13.15 -6.70
CA ASP A 18 -1.63 13.90 -5.88
C ASP A 18 -1.12 13.15 -4.65
N ARG A 19 -1.44 11.86 -4.48
CA ARG A 19 -1.06 11.08 -3.28
C ARG A 19 -0.38 9.79 -3.67
N LYS A 20 0.70 9.46 -2.96
CA LYS A 20 1.50 8.27 -3.24
C LYS A 20 1.96 7.64 -1.94
N VAL A 21 1.88 6.31 -1.87
CA VAL A 21 2.53 5.51 -0.83
C VAL A 21 3.65 4.71 -1.50
N GLU A 22 4.84 4.67 -0.92
CA GLU A 22 5.96 3.85 -1.36
C GLU A 22 6.36 2.89 -0.26
N VAL A 23 6.79 1.70 -0.66
CA VAL A 23 7.40 0.73 0.24
C VAL A 23 8.80 0.44 -0.28
N SER A 24 9.80 0.62 0.59
CA SER A 24 11.19 0.24 0.33
C SER A 24 11.73 -0.61 1.48
N ILE A 25 12.74 -1.42 1.19
CA ILE A 25 13.49 -2.18 2.19
C ILE A 25 14.86 -1.50 2.30
N GLU A 26 15.22 -1.07 3.51
CA GLU A 26 16.49 -0.42 3.80
C GLU A 26 17.27 -1.31 4.78
N SER A 27 18.58 -1.49 4.56
CA SER A 27 19.45 -2.15 5.52
C SER A 27 19.87 -1.15 6.60
N GLY A 28 19.54 -1.44 7.86
CA GLY A 28 19.95 -0.66 9.04
C GLY A 28 20.90 -1.44 9.95
N ASP A 29 21.33 -0.81 11.04
CA ASP A 29 22.26 -1.40 12.02
C ASP A 29 21.68 -2.65 12.70
N ASP A 30 20.35 -2.70 12.85
CA ASP A 30 19.61 -3.82 13.46
C ASP A 30 19.08 -4.84 12.42
N GLY A 31 19.47 -4.72 11.15
CA GLY A 31 19.03 -5.60 10.05
C GLY A 31 18.13 -4.90 9.02
N GLU A 32 17.38 -5.68 8.25
CA GLU A 32 16.48 -5.15 7.21
C GLU A 32 15.25 -4.48 7.84
N GLN A 33 14.97 -3.24 7.44
CA GLN A 33 13.80 -2.48 7.86
C GLN A 33 12.93 -2.15 6.66
N VAL A 34 11.62 -2.29 6.84
CA VAL A 34 10.62 -1.86 5.85
C VAL A 34 10.28 -0.40 6.10
N VAL A 35 10.37 0.41 5.05
CA VAL A 35 10.08 1.84 5.09
C VAL A 35 8.84 2.12 4.25
N LEU A 36 7.76 2.52 4.93
CA LEU A 36 6.54 3.01 4.30
C LEU A 36 6.58 4.54 4.25
N ARG A 37 6.52 5.10 3.05
CA ARG A 37 6.55 6.55 2.83
C ARG A 37 5.25 7.01 2.20
N TYR A 38 4.57 7.93 2.85
CA TYR A 38 3.45 8.66 2.28
C TYR A 38 3.92 10.02 1.79
N SER A 39 3.59 10.34 0.55
CA SER A 39 4.01 11.56 -0.16
C SER A 39 2.81 12.20 -0.86
N THR A 40 2.87 13.52 -1.00
CA THR A 40 1.91 14.29 -1.80
C THR A 40 2.62 15.07 -2.89
N TRP A 41 1.99 15.23 -4.05
CA TRP A 41 2.50 16.11 -5.10
C TRP A 41 2.27 17.57 -4.71
N THR A 42 3.27 18.41 -4.93
CA THR A 42 3.19 19.85 -4.75
C THR A 42 3.72 20.52 -6.01
N ASP A 43 2.90 21.35 -6.65
CA ASP A 43 3.29 22.02 -7.88
C ASP A 43 4.56 22.85 -7.71
N GLY A 44 5.50 22.66 -8.62
CA GLY A 44 6.82 23.30 -8.59
C GLY A 44 7.83 22.67 -7.61
N LEU A 45 7.41 21.78 -6.71
CA LEU A 45 8.30 21.09 -5.75
C LEU A 45 8.36 19.57 -5.95
N GLY A 46 7.37 19.00 -6.63
CA GLY A 46 7.27 17.57 -6.91
C GLY A 46 6.73 16.76 -5.73
N TRP A 47 7.19 15.52 -5.58
CA TRP A 47 6.76 14.63 -4.49
C TRP A 47 7.39 15.02 -3.16
N CYS A 48 6.58 15.49 -2.23
CA CYS A 48 7.00 15.82 -0.88
C CYS A 48 6.57 14.73 0.10
N SER A 49 7.54 14.12 0.80
CA SER A 49 7.25 13.15 1.85
C SER A 49 6.56 13.83 3.03
N GLN A 50 5.39 13.32 3.39
CA GLN A 50 4.56 13.82 4.48
C GLN A 50 4.73 12.96 5.74
N LYS A 51 4.87 11.66 5.57
CA LYS A 51 5.06 10.72 6.67
C LYS A 51 5.94 9.56 6.23
N THR A 52 6.84 9.15 7.11
CA THR A 52 7.63 7.92 6.96
C THR A 52 7.45 7.07 8.21
N ILE A 53 7.20 5.78 8.01
CA ILE A 53 7.13 4.77 9.07
C ILE A 53 8.19 3.73 8.76
N ARG A 54 9.06 3.43 9.74
CA ARG A 54 10.03 2.34 9.66
C ARG A 54 9.53 1.19 10.53
N LEU A 55 9.62 0.00 10.00
CA LEU A 55 9.14 -1.22 10.62
C LEU A 55 10.22 -2.27 10.56
N ASP A 56 10.38 -3.02 11.65
CA ASP A 56 11.04 -4.31 11.60
C ASP A 56 10.09 -5.39 11.01
N GLY A 57 10.61 -6.61 10.84
CA GLY A 57 9.86 -7.72 10.27
C GLY A 57 8.63 -8.12 11.09
N GLU A 58 8.72 -8.10 12.43
CA GLU A 58 7.60 -8.49 13.31
C GLU A 58 6.47 -7.46 13.26
N GLN A 59 6.83 -6.16 13.26
CA GLN A 59 5.89 -5.05 13.16
C GLN A 59 5.16 -5.02 11.81
N LEU A 60 5.79 -5.51 10.74
CA LEU A 60 5.17 -5.59 9.41
C LEU A 60 3.96 -6.53 9.42
N ASP A 61 4.10 -7.70 10.02
CA ASP A 61 3.03 -8.70 10.11
C ASP A 61 1.85 -8.19 10.95
N ASP A 62 2.14 -7.51 12.05
CA ASP A 62 1.12 -6.88 12.90
C ASP A 62 0.36 -5.78 12.17
N ILE A 63 1.07 -4.93 11.41
CA ILE A 63 0.44 -3.89 10.59
C ILE A 63 -0.41 -4.51 9.48
N HIS A 64 0.09 -5.54 8.79
CA HIS A 64 -0.67 -6.22 7.76
C HIS A 64 -2.00 -6.79 8.31
N ARG A 65 -1.95 -7.40 9.49
CA ARG A 65 -3.15 -7.90 10.20
C ARG A 65 -4.09 -6.76 10.57
N ALA A 66 -3.58 -5.68 11.16
CA ALA A 66 -4.38 -4.52 11.54
C ALA A 66 -5.06 -3.86 10.34
N LEU A 67 -4.34 -3.69 9.22
CA LEU A 67 -4.87 -3.15 7.97
C LEU A 67 -5.95 -4.05 7.37
N THR A 68 -5.77 -5.38 7.45
CA THR A 68 -6.78 -6.34 6.98
C THR A 68 -8.08 -6.22 7.77
N VAL A 69 -7.98 -6.15 9.11
CA VAL A 69 -9.15 -5.95 9.99
C VAL A 69 -9.81 -4.59 9.70
N ALA A 70 -9.03 -3.52 9.58
CA ALA A 70 -9.55 -2.19 9.26
C ALA A 70 -10.30 -2.18 7.92
N ARG A 71 -9.72 -2.81 6.87
CA ARG A 71 -10.36 -2.92 5.55
C ARG A 71 -11.68 -3.66 5.62
N HIS A 72 -11.75 -4.75 6.37
CA HIS A 72 -12.98 -5.50 6.56
C HIS A 72 -14.05 -4.66 7.28
N ARG A 73 -13.66 -3.91 8.32
CA ARG A 73 -14.59 -3.03 9.05
C ARG A 73 -15.11 -1.90 8.16
N ILE A 74 -14.26 -1.27 7.35
CA ILE A 74 -14.67 -0.22 6.40
C ILE A 74 -15.67 -0.78 5.38
N LYS A 75 -15.38 -1.95 4.79
CA LYS A 75 -16.30 -2.59 3.83
C LYS A 75 -17.64 -2.91 4.46
N ARG A 76 -17.64 -3.46 5.68
CA ARG A 76 -18.86 -3.77 6.42
C ARG A 76 -19.69 -2.50 6.69
N HIS A 77 -19.04 -1.43 7.16
CA HIS A 77 -19.71 -0.15 7.40
C HIS A 77 -20.33 0.43 6.12
N ARG A 78 -19.65 0.33 4.97
CA ARG A 78 -20.21 0.76 3.67
C ARG A 78 -21.42 -0.07 3.24
N ALA A 79 -21.35 -1.39 3.43
CA ALA A 79 -22.48 -2.28 3.14
C ALA A 79 -23.68 -1.99 4.05
N GLU A 80 -23.45 -1.70 5.33
CA GLU A 80 -24.49 -1.29 6.30
C GLU A 80 -25.07 0.09 5.96
N ALA A 81 -24.27 1.00 5.38
CA ALA A 81 -24.71 2.32 4.92
C ALA A 81 -25.44 2.30 3.55
N GLY A 82 -25.63 1.13 2.94
CA GLY A 82 -26.38 0.98 1.68
C GLY A 82 -25.59 1.37 0.43
N GLU A 83 -24.28 1.59 0.51
CA GLU A 83 -23.44 1.67 -0.70
C GLU A 83 -23.42 0.29 -1.35
N THR A 84 -23.97 0.18 -2.56
CA THR A 84 -23.93 -1.03 -3.36
C THR A 84 -22.46 -1.40 -3.60
N SER A 85 -21.98 -2.35 -2.82
CA SER A 85 -20.71 -3.03 -3.08
C SER A 85 -20.81 -3.56 -4.50
N GLU A 86 -20.04 -3.00 -5.43
CA GLU A 86 -19.95 -3.56 -6.78
C GLU A 86 -19.58 -5.04 -6.63
N ALA A 87 -20.55 -5.90 -6.90
CA ALA A 87 -20.37 -7.33 -6.84
C ALA A 87 -19.19 -7.67 -7.75
N GLY A 88 -18.25 -8.47 -7.24
CA GLY A 88 -16.98 -8.75 -7.90
C GLY A 88 -17.19 -9.04 -9.38
N LYS A 89 -16.50 -8.27 -10.23
CA LYS A 89 -16.54 -8.39 -11.68
C LYS A 89 -16.38 -9.85 -12.09
N VAL A 90 -17.44 -10.45 -12.63
CA VAL A 90 -17.42 -11.83 -13.13
C VAL A 90 -16.39 -11.90 -14.25
N ILE A 91 -15.27 -12.58 -14.00
CA ILE A 91 -14.29 -12.88 -15.05
C ILE A 91 -14.87 -14.05 -15.85
N GLN A 92 -15.28 -13.79 -17.09
CA GLN A 92 -15.64 -14.87 -18.01
C GLN A 92 -14.40 -15.69 -18.34
N MET A 93 -14.48 -17.00 -18.14
CA MET A 93 -13.42 -17.92 -18.54
C MET A 93 -13.34 -17.98 -20.07
N PRO A 94 -12.14 -17.94 -20.66
CA PRO A 94 -12.00 -18.10 -22.10
C PRO A 94 -12.53 -19.47 -22.53
N THR A 95 -13.50 -19.50 -23.43
CA THR A 95 -13.88 -20.72 -24.14
C THR A 95 -12.86 -20.97 -25.23
N LEU A 96 -12.16 -22.11 -25.14
CA LEU A 96 -11.30 -22.63 -26.21
C LEU A 96 -12.19 -22.93 -27.43
N ALA A 97 -11.97 -22.17 -28.51
CA ALA A 97 -12.48 -22.48 -29.84
C ALA A 97 -11.38 -23.15 -30.67
#